data_AF-A0A8C1KDC2-F1
#
_entry.id   AF-A0A8C1KDC2-F1
#
_cell.length_a   1.000
_cell.length_b   1.000
_cell.length_c   1.000
_cell.angle_alpha   90.00
_cell.angle_beta   90.00
_cell.angle_gamma   90.00
#
_symmetry.space_group_name_H-M   'P 1'
#
loop_
_entity.id
_entity.type
_entity.pdbx_description
1 polymer ?
#
loop_
_entity_poly.entity_id
_entity_poly.type
_entity_poly.pdbx_seq_one_letter_code
_entity_poly.pdbx_strand_id
1 'polypeptide(L)'
;MATAPVYCICRLPYDVNQFMIECDACKDWFHGSCVGVDEDEAPDIDIYHCPNCEKTHGKSTLKKKKSWNKHDTGQSGDVRPVQNGSQVFIKELRSRTFPSSEDVVVKLSGSQMTLDYLEENGFNEPILIQKKDGLGMAMPAPTFYVSDVENYVGPDVLVDVVDVTKQTQSKMKLKEFVDFYYSTNRKKVLNVTNLEFSDTRMANFVESPQIVRTLSWVENYWPDDALLGKPKVSKYCLICVKDSYTDFHIECGGASVWYHVLKGEKIFFLIKPTSANLSLYERWRSSSNHSEMFFADQVDKCYKCTLKQGQTLFIPSGWINAVLTPVDCLAFSGHFVHSLSVEMQMRAYEVEKRLKVASLTPFPNFETACWYVGKYYLERFKGDVEYISCSGCVSSPM
;
A
#
# COMPACT_ATOMS: atom_id res chain seq x y z
N MET A 1 0.71 10.10 -54.79
CA MET A 1 1.10 9.66 -53.43
C MET A 1 -0.18 9.48 -52.65
N ALA A 2 -0.46 8.28 -52.13
CA ALA A 2 -1.60 8.08 -51.24
C ALA A 2 -1.26 8.77 -49.91
N THR A 3 -1.89 9.90 -49.62
CA THR A 3 -1.79 10.56 -48.32
C THR A 3 -2.47 9.64 -47.31
N ALA A 4 -1.73 9.20 -46.29
CA ALA A 4 -2.29 8.41 -45.20
C ALA A 4 -3.46 9.19 -44.57
N PRO A 5 -4.58 8.53 -44.25
CA PRO A 5 -5.69 9.19 -43.58
C PRO A 5 -5.22 9.75 -42.22
N VAL A 6 -5.60 10.99 -41.95
CA VAL A 6 -5.31 11.69 -40.69
C VAL A 6 -6.59 11.79 -39.86
N TYR A 7 -6.43 11.69 -38.55
CA TYR A 7 -7.52 11.67 -37.58
C TYR A 7 -7.28 12.74 -36.51
N CYS A 8 -8.25 12.85 -35.60
CA CYS A 8 -8.19 13.68 -34.41
C CYS A 8 -8.05 15.19 -34.71
N ILE A 9 -8.12 16.00 -33.66
CA ILE A 9 -7.85 17.45 -33.73
C ILE A 9 -6.38 17.75 -34.06
N CYS A 10 -5.46 16.82 -33.79
CA CYS A 10 -4.03 16.98 -34.07
C CYS A 10 -3.63 16.67 -35.52
N ARG A 11 -4.55 16.13 -36.34
CA ARG A 11 -4.32 15.80 -37.76
C ARG A 11 -3.10 14.91 -38.00
N LEU A 12 -2.91 13.93 -37.12
CA LEU A 12 -1.87 12.91 -37.25
C LEU A 12 -2.46 11.61 -37.83
N PRO A 13 -1.64 10.78 -38.51
CA PRO A 13 -2.05 9.44 -38.93
C PRO A 13 -2.30 8.53 -37.72
N TYR A 14 -3.00 7.42 -37.95
CA TYR A 14 -3.29 6.41 -36.92
C TYR A 14 -2.02 5.79 -36.33
N ASP A 15 -1.98 5.63 -35.00
CA ASP A 15 -0.91 4.98 -34.24
C ASP A 15 -1.51 3.88 -33.34
N VAL A 16 -1.05 2.64 -33.51
CA VAL A 16 -1.54 1.47 -32.79
C VAL A 16 -1.26 1.51 -31.28
N ASN A 17 -0.28 2.32 -30.84
CA ASN A 17 0.11 2.41 -29.44
C ASN A 17 -0.63 3.50 -28.67
N GLN A 18 -1.52 4.26 -29.32
CA GLN A 18 -2.28 5.33 -28.70
C GLN A 18 -3.76 4.97 -28.66
N PHE A 19 -4.34 5.03 -27.46
CA PHE A 19 -5.77 4.86 -27.29
C PHE A 19 -6.55 5.94 -28.06
N MET A 20 -7.54 5.52 -28.85
CA MET A 20 -8.44 6.39 -29.59
C MET A 20 -9.91 6.01 -29.35
N ILE A 21 -10.79 7.02 -29.39
CA ILE A 21 -12.25 6.88 -29.28
C ILE A 21 -12.96 7.55 -30.46
N GLU A 22 -14.00 6.92 -31.00
CA GLU A 22 -14.79 7.43 -32.13
C GLU A 22 -15.93 8.32 -31.66
N CYS A 23 -16.08 9.50 -32.28
CA CYS A 23 -17.21 10.40 -32.02
C CYS A 23 -18.49 9.91 -32.74
N ASP A 24 -19.56 9.71 -32.00
CA ASP A 24 -20.84 9.22 -32.53
C ASP A 24 -21.53 10.18 -33.51
N ALA A 25 -21.21 11.47 -33.44
CA ALA A 25 -21.79 12.50 -34.30
C ALA A 25 -21.04 12.68 -35.62
N CYS A 26 -19.72 12.87 -35.59
CA CYS A 26 -18.91 13.13 -36.79
C CYS A 26 -18.20 11.92 -37.37
N LYS A 27 -18.21 10.77 -36.67
CA LYS A 27 -17.56 9.52 -37.08
C LYS A 27 -16.05 9.65 -37.31
N ASP A 28 -15.41 10.63 -36.67
CA ASP A 28 -13.95 10.80 -36.65
C ASP A 28 -13.39 10.22 -35.34
N TRP A 29 -12.11 9.84 -35.35
CA TRP A 29 -11.40 9.20 -34.24
C TRP A 29 -10.49 10.21 -33.52
N PHE A 30 -10.48 10.16 -32.19
CA PHE A 30 -9.74 11.11 -31.35
C PHE A 30 -8.84 10.37 -30.36
N HIS A 31 -7.57 10.80 -30.25
CA HIS A 31 -6.70 10.30 -29.19
C HIS A 31 -7.26 10.69 -27.83
N GLY A 32 -7.32 9.73 -26.90
CA GLY A 32 -7.83 9.98 -25.55
C GLY A 32 -7.12 11.16 -24.86
N SER A 33 -5.80 11.23 -24.99
CA SER A 33 -4.97 12.34 -24.49
C SER A 33 -5.29 13.70 -25.12
N CYS A 34 -5.73 13.76 -26.38
CA CYS A 34 -6.09 15.02 -27.05
C CYS A 34 -7.46 15.56 -26.62
N VAL A 35 -8.35 14.69 -26.13
CA VAL A 35 -9.73 15.04 -25.77
C VAL A 35 -10.05 14.85 -24.28
N GLY A 36 -9.07 14.45 -23.47
CA GLY A 36 -9.22 14.24 -22.03
C GLY A 36 -10.10 13.02 -21.70
N VAL A 37 -9.98 11.94 -22.47
CA VAL A 37 -10.66 10.67 -22.22
C VAL A 37 -9.60 9.60 -21.96
N ASP A 38 -9.59 9.03 -20.77
CA ASP A 38 -8.68 7.93 -20.43
C ASP A 38 -9.20 6.62 -21.02
N GLU A 39 -8.28 5.72 -21.39
CA GLU A 39 -8.61 4.40 -21.94
C GLU A 39 -9.54 3.61 -21.00
N ASP A 40 -9.33 3.73 -19.68
CA ASP A 40 -10.14 3.08 -18.65
C ASP A 40 -11.56 3.65 -18.48
N GLU A 41 -11.83 4.85 -19.01
CA GLU A 41 -13.15 5.49 -18.99
C GLU A 41 -13.96 5.17 -20.24
N ALA A 42 -13.29 4.84 -21.35
CA ALA A 42 -13.93 4.54 -22.63
C ALA A 42 -15.05 3.49 -22.55
N PRO A 43 -14.90 2.38 -21.77
CA PRO A 43 -15.96 1.38 -21.66
C PRO A 43 -17.24 1.90 -20.97
N ASP A 44 -17.15 2.96 -20.17
CA ASP A 44 -18.28 3.55 -19.44
C ASP A 44 -19.04 4.60 -20.28
N ILE A 45 -18.46 5.06 -21.40
CA ILE A 45 -19.09 6.00 -22.33
C ILE A 45 -20.06 5.22 -23.24
N ASP A 46 -21.31 5.70 -23.32
CA ASP A 46 -22.36 5.13 -24.19
C ASP A 46 -22.35 5.80 -25.55
N ILE A 47 -22.34 7.14 -25.55
CA ILE A 47 -22.27 7.97 -26.75
C ILE A 47 -21.19 9.01 -26.51
N TYR A 48 -20.13 8.97 -27.31
CA TYR A 48 -19.04 9.94 -27.23
C TYR A 48 -19.27 11.08 -28.24
N HIS A 49 -19.25 12.33 -27.76
CA HIS A 49 -19.19 13.52 -28.59
C HIS A 49 -17.87 14.24 -28.36
N CYS A 50 -17.12 14.49 -29.44
CA CYS A 50 -15.88 15.27 -29.38
C CYS A 50 -16.15 16.74 -29.00
N PRO A 51 -15.12 17.52 -28.59
CA PRO A 51 -15.30 18.91 -28.15
C PRO A 51 -16.00 19.85 -29.16
N ASN A 52 -15.92 19.53 -30.46
CA ASN A 52 -16.64 20.27 -31.50
C ASN A 52 -18.11 19.86 -31.58
N CYS A 53 -18.41 18.56 -31.56
CA CYS A 53 -19.76 18.02 -31.63
C CYS A 53 -20.55 18.24 -30.34
N GLU A 54 -19.88 18.38 -29.20
CA GLU A 54 -20.54 18.70 -27.92
C GLU A 54 -21.40 19.97 -28.02
N LYS A 55 -20.96 20.96 -28.79
CA LYS A 55 -21.64 22.26 -28.96
C LYS A 55 -22.99 22.14 -29.67
N THR A 56 -23.17 21.12 -30.52
CA THR A 56 -24.39 20.95 -31.34
C THR A 56 -25.21 19.73 -30.93
N HIS A 57 -24.58 18.67 -30.41
CA HIS A 57 -25.21 17.41 -30.03
C HIS A 57 -25.26 17.17 -28.51
N GLY A 58 -24.73 18.10 -27.72
CA GLY A 58 -24.65 17.99 -26.25
C GLY A 58 -23.49 17.13 -25.78
N LYS A 59 -23.30 17.04 -24.46
CA LYS A 59 -22.21 16.27 -23.84
C LYS A 59 -22.31 14.77 -24.12
N SER A 60 -21.15 14.10 -24.12
CA SER A 60 -21.07 12.64 -24.12
C SER A 60 -21.94 12.04 -23.03
N THR A 61 -22.62 10.94 -23.35
CA THR A 61 -23.48 10.22 -22.40
C THR A 61 -22.75 8.99 -21.89
N LEU A 62 -22.91 8.70 -20.60
CA LEU A 62 -22.38 7.49 -19.99
C LEU A 62 -23.43 6.39 -20.06
N LYS A 63 -22.98 5.14 -20.10
CA LYS A 63 -23.87 3.98 -20.05
C LYS A 63 -24.71 4.12 -18.79
N LYS A 64 -26.04 3.98 -18.93
CA LYS A 64 -26.95 4.02 -17.80
C LYS A 64 -26.55 2.93 -16.80
N LYS A 65 -25.80 3.30 -15.75
CA LYS A 65 -25.72 2.49 -14.53
C LYS A 65 -27.16 2.33 -14.06
N LYS A 66 -27.69 1.10 -14.07
CA LYS A 66 -29.03 0.82 -13.56
C LYS A 66 -29.16 1.47 -12.20
N SER A 67 -30.02 2.49 -12.11
CA SER A 67 -30.32 3.21 -10.89
C SER A 67 -30.82 2.20 -9.86
N TRP A 68 -29.98 1.89 -8.89
CA TRP A 68 -30.42 1.28 -7.65
C TRP A 68 -31.24 2.32 -6.91
N ASN A 69 -32.57 2.30 -7.08
CA ASN A 69 -33.52 2.80 -6.10
C ASN A 69 -34.95 2.33 -6.38
N LYS A 70 -35.51 1.69 -5.35
CA LYS A 70 -36.92 1.43 -5.02
C LYS A 70 -37.69 0.44 -5.91
N HIS A 71 -38.04 -0.68 -5.27
CA HIS A 71 -38.91 -1.77 -5.75
C HIS A 71 -38.35 -2.60 -6.90
N ASP A 72 -37.40 -3.49 -6.56
CA ASP A 72 -37.28 -4.74 -7.31
C ASP A 72 -37.64 -5.89 -6.35
N THR A 73 -38.91 -6.28 -6.41
CA THR A 73 -39.41 -7.52 -5.84
C THR A 73 -38.75 -8.65 -6.61
N GLY A 74 -37.62 -9.13 -6.07
CA GLY A 74 -36.73 -10.14 -6.63
C GLY A 74 -37.29 -10.93 -7.80
N GLN A 75 -36.91 -10.53 -9.02
CA GLN A 75 -37.08 -11.32 -10.23
C GLN A 75 -36.15 -10.85 -11.35
N SER A 76 -34.83 -10.88 -11.09
CA SER A 76 -33.82 -11.07 -12.15
C SER A 76 -32.66 -11.89 -11.58
N GLY A 77 -32.59 -13.17 -11.95
CA GLY A 77 -31.75 -14.20 -11.34
C GLY A 77 -30.29 -14.22 -11.80
N ASP A 78 -29.58 -13.08 -11.70
CA ASP A 78 -28.12 -13.06 -11.90
C ASP A 78 -27.48 -12.27 -10.75
N VAL A 79 -27.39 -12.91 -9.58
CA VAL A 79 -26.76 -12.33 -8.38
C VAL A 79 -25.25 -12.40 -8.58
N ARG A 80 -24.67 -11.32 -9.11
CA ARG A 80 -23.20 -11.20 -9.21
C ARG A 80 -22.62 -10.95 -7.81
N PRO A 81 -21.52 -11.63 -7.47
CA PRO A 81 -20.87 -11.42 -6.18
C PRO A 81 -20.32 -9.99 -6.06
N VAL A 82 -20.30 -9.49 -4.83
CA VAL A 82 -19.83 -8.15 -4.50
C VAL A 82 -18.30 -8.13 -4.63
N GLN A 83 -17.75 -7.18 -5.38
CA GLN A 83 -16.31 -7.00 -5.52
C GLN A 83 -15.74 -6.21 -4.34
N ASN A 84 -14.59 -6.65 -3.83
CA ASN A 84 -13.83 -5.96 -2.79
C ASN A 84 -13.46 -4.53 -3.25
N GLY A 85 -13.61 -3.56 -2.36
CA GLY A 85 -13.41 -2.13 -2.66
C GLY A 85 -14.60 -1.40 -3.31
N SER A 86 -15.64 -2.12 -3.76
CA SER A 86 -16.86 -1.48 -4.26
C SER A 86 -17.63 -0.74 -3.15
N GLN A 87 -18.46 0.25 -3.50
CA GLN A 87 -19.26 0.99 -2.51
C GLN A 87 -20.21 0.10 -1.70
N VAL A 88 -20.73 -0.96 -2.32
CA VAL A 88 -21.56 -1.97 -1.65
C VAL A 88 -20.71 -2.73 -0.63
N PHE A 89 -19.55 -3.22 -1.04
CA PHE A 89 -18.58 -3.87 -0.15
C PHE A 89 -18.22 -2.99 1.05
N ILE A 90 -17.88 -1.72 0.83
CA ILE A 90 -17.50 -0.81 1.93
C ILE A 90 -18.66 -0.61 2.91
N LYS A 91 -19.89 -0.50 2.42
CA LYS A 91 -21.08 -0.40 3.27
C LYS A 91 -21.27 -1.66 4.12
N GLU A 92 -21.13 -2.84 3.51
CA GLU A 92 -21.20 -4.13 4.20
C GLU A 92 -20.08 -4.27 5.23
N LEU A 93 -18.83 -3.97 4.84
CA LEU A 93 -17.64 -4.02 5.69
C LEU A 93 -17.80 -3.15 6.95
N ARG A 94 -18.38 -1.96 6.83
CA ARG A 94 -18.65 -1.08 7.97
C ARG A 94 -19.70 -1.62 8.94
N SER A 95 -20.64 -2.44 8.44
CA SER A 95 -21.69 -3.06 9.25
C SER A 95 -21.29 -4.39 9.89
N ARG A 96 -20.21 -5.01 9.39
CA ARG A 96 -19.68 -6.26 9.92
C ARG A 96 -19.11 -6.09 11.33
N THR A 97 -19.32 -7.11 12.15
CA THR A 97 -18.76 -7.24 13.50
C THR A 97 -17.49 -8.06 13.44
N PHE A 98 -16.45 -7.59 14.12
CA PHE A 98 -15.15 -8.25 14.23
C PHE A 98 -14.76 -8.32 15.70
N PRO A 99 -14.02 -9.36 16.14
CA PRO A 99 -13.39 -9.36 17.46
C PRO A 99 -12.50 -8.12 17.65
N SER A 100 -12.48 -7.63 18.88
CA SER A 100 -11.66 -6.47 19.26
C SER A 100 -10.18 -6.79 19.10
N SER A 101 -9.40 -5.82 18.62
CA SER A 101 -7.95 -5.98 18.57
C SER A 101 -7.29 -6.02 19.95
N GLU A 102 -8.00 -5.74 21.04
CA GLU A 102 -7.46 -5.81 22.40
C GLU A 102 -7.00 -7.22 22.81
N ASP A 103 -7.49 -8.26 22.12
CA ASP A 103 -7.09 -9.64 22.37
C ASP A 103 -5.68 -9.97 21.83
N VAL A 104 -5.16 -9.15 20.90
CA VAL A 104 -3.90 -9.42 20.19
C VAL A 104 -2.96 -8.22 20.11
N VAL A 105 -3.45 -6.99 20.25
CA VAL A 105 -2.63 -5.79 20.14
C VAL A 105 -2.04 -5.44 21.49
N VAL A 106 -0.70 -5.49 21.57
CA VAL A 106 0.05 -5.05 22.74
C VAL A 106 0.08 -3.52 22.75
N LYS A 107 -0.25 -2.90 23.89
CA LYS A 107 -0.22 -1.43 24.05
C LYS A 107 1.02 -1.03 24.84
N LEU A 108 1.91 -0.23 24.24
CA LEU A 108 3.14 0.28 24.86
C LEU A 108 3.19 1.81 24.83
N SER A 109 3.95 2.40 25.75
CA SER A 109 4.48 3.76 25.56
C SER A 109 5.66 3.74 24.58
N GLY A 110 6.00 4.88 23.98
CA GLY A 110 7.17 4.95 23.10
C GLY A 110 8.47 4.58 23.82
N SER A 111 8.61 4.94 25.10
CA SER A 111 9.78 4.61 25.91
C SER A 111 9.92 3.12 26.26
N GLN A 112 8.82 2.34 26.17
CA GLN A 112 8.84 0.89 26.38
C GLN A 112 9.21 0.12 25.10
N MET A 113 9.14 0.76 23.94
CA MET A 113 9.43 0.14 22.64
C MET A 113 10.94 0.11 22.39
N THR A 114 11.65 -0.76 23.10
CA THR A 114 13.11 -0.90 23.05
C THR A 114 13.54 -2.25 22.47
N LEU A 115 14.82 -2.39 22.12
CA LEU A 115 15.37 -3.67 21.66
C LEU A 115 15.26 -4.73 22.77
N ASP A 116 15.68 -4.42 23.99
CA ASP A 116 15.61 -5.32 25.15
C ASP A 116 14.19 -5.88 25.36
N TYR A 117 13.17 -5.02 25.27
CA TYR A 117 11.78 -5.46 25.39
C TYR A 117 11.41 -6.47 24.30
N LEU A 118 11.79 -6.20 23.05
CA LEU A 118 11.46 -7.08 21.92
C LEU A 118 12.29 -8.37 21.91
N GLU A 119 13.50 -8.38 22.45
CA GLU A 119 14.30 -9.59 22.63
C GLU A 119 13.72 -10.46 23.75
N GLU A 120 13.26 -9.86 24.86
CA GLU A 120 12.67 -10.59 25.99
C GLU A 120 11.26 -11.12 25.66
N ASN A 121 10.42 -10.32 25.01
CA ASN A 121 8.99 -10.63 24.80
C ASN A 121 8.68 -11.12 23.38
N GLY A 122 9.63 -10.96 22.45
CA GLY A 122 9.43 -11.18 21.02
C GLY A 122 8.66 -10.04 20.34
N PHE A 123 8.74 -10.01 19.02
CA PHE A 123 7.94 -9.12 18.16
C PHE A 123 7.00 -9.95 17.29
N ASN A 124 6.04 -10.63 17.92
CA ASN A 124 5.14 -11.58 17.25
C ASN A 124 3.70 -11.09 17.13
N GLU A 125 3.32 -10.10 17.95
CA GLU A 125 1.98 -9.51 18.00
C GLU A 125 2.04 -8.02 17.61
N PRO A 126 1.00 -7.43 17.00
CA PRO A 126 0.99 -6.01 16.67
C PRO A 126 1.08 -5.14 17.91
N ILE A 127 1.84 -4.05 17.81
CA ILE A 127 2.08 -3.13 18.92
C ILE A 127 1.49 -1.76 18.59
N LEU A 128 0.60 -1.26 19.44
CA LEU A 128 -0.01 0.06 19.32
C LEU A 128 0.57 1.02 20.35
N ILE A 129 1.04 2.16 19.87
CA ILE A 129 1.57 3.24 20.69
C ILE A 129 0.66 4.46 20.55
N GLN A 130 0.11 4.90 21.69
CA GLN A 130 -0.91 5.94 21.74
C GLN A 130 -0.39 7.33 21.38
N LYS A 131 0.87 7.61 21.71
CA LYS A 131 1.54 8.89 21.45
C LYS A 131 2.97 8.63 21.00
N LYS A 132 3.45 9.41 20.04
CA LYS A 132 4.80 9.25 19.48
C LYS A 132 5.95 9.56 20.46
N ASP A 133 5.66 10.16 21.62
CA ASP A 133 6.66 10.47 22.63
C ASP A 133 7.43 9.22 23.07
N GLY A 134 8.76 9.30 23.05
CA GLY A 134 9.65 8.18 23.37
C GLY A 134 10.01 7.27 22.20
N LEU A 135 9.37 7.39 21.02
CA LEU A 135 9.70 6.54 19.86
C LEU A 135 10.97 6.94 19.11
N GLY A 136 11.57 8.08 19.42
CA GLY A 136 12.70 8.62 18.65
C GLY A 136 12.37 8.81 17.16
N MET A 137 11.12 9.20 16.86
CA MET A 137 10.64 9.47 15.51
C MET A 137 10.41 10.97 15.29
N ALA A 138 10.67 11.45 14.08
CA ALA A 138 10.33 12.79 13.64
C ALA A 138 9.14 12.73 12.66
N MET A 139 8.22 13.66 12.84
CA MET A 139 7.05 13.82 11.99
C MET A 139 6.85 15.31 11.72
N PRO A 140 6.33 15.69 10.53
CA PRO A 140 5.99 17.06 10.27
C PRO A 140 4.91 17.56 11.24
N ALA A 141 4.81 18.89 11.39
CA ALA A 141 3.84 19.51 12.28
C ALA A 141 2.40 19.11 11.91
N PRO A 142 1.44 19.13 12.86
CA PRO A 142 0.02 18.89 12.56
C PRO A 142 -0.59 19.85 11.53
N THR A 143 0.08 20.94 11.19
CA THR A 143 -0.30 21.88 10.12
C THR A 143 0.19 21.46 8.73
N PHE A 144 0.83 20.31 8.59
CA PHE A 144 1.30 19.77 7.31
C PHE A 144 0.15 19.04 6.60
N TYR A 145 -0.09 19.39 5.33
CA TYR A 145 -1.20 18.90 4.52
C TYR A 145 -0.70 18.28 3.20
N VAL A 146 -1.63 17.74 2.42
CA VAL A 146 -1.35 17.10 1.11
C VAL A 146 -0.71 18.07 0.12
N SER A 147 -1.01 19.37 0.21
CA SER A 147 -0.36 20.42 -0.58
C SER A 147 1.12 20.59 -0.24
N ASP A 148 1.51 20.35 1.02
CA ASP A 148 2.92 20.38 1.40
C ASP A 148 3.67 19.17 0.84
N VAL A 149 3.00 18.01 0.74
CA VAL A 149 3.56 16.84 0.02
C VAL A 149 3.88 17.21 -1.42
N GLU A 150 2.94 17.83 -2.16
CA GLU A 150 3.18 18.33 -3.53
C GLU A 150 4.39 19.26 -3.59
N ASN A 151 4.48 20.22 -2.66
CA ASN A 151 5.56 21.21 -2.63
C ASN A 151 6.94 20.59 -2.38
N TYR A 152 7.04 19.63 -1.46
CA TYR A 152 8.32 19.04 -1.05
C TYR A 152 8.77 17.86 -1.92
N VAL A 153 7.82 17.10 -2.49
CA VAL A 153 8.10 15.99 -3.41
C VAL A 153 8.26 16.49 -4.85
N GLY A 154 7.38 17.38 -5.29
CA GLY A 154 7.37 17.96 -6.64
C GLY A 154 6.07 17.65 -7.39
N PRO A 155 5.45 18.65 -8.06
CA PRO A 155 4.14 18.50 -8.68
C PRO A 155 4.12 17.53 -9.88
N ASP A 156 5.23 17.45 -10.62
CA ASP A 156 5.37 16.62 -11.82
C ASP A 156 5.82 15.17 -11.54
N VAL A 157 6.05 14.82 -10.27
CA VAL A 157 6.39 13.44 -9.89
C VAL A 157 5.21 12.53 -10.23
N LEU A 158 5.47 11.48 -11.01
CA LEU A 158 4.48 10.46 -11.31
C LEU A 158 4.30 9.55 -10.08
N VAL A 159 3.06 9.39 -9.65
CA VAL A 159 2.69 8.54 -8.52
C VAL A 159 1.76 7.42 -8.98
N ASP A 160 1.91 6.25 -8.37
CA ASP A 160 0.95 5.16 -8.57
C ASP A 160 -0.33 5.48 -7.78
N VAL A 161 -1.46 5.34 -8.45
CA VAL A 161 -2.79 5.60 -7.90
C VAL A 161 -3.63 4.36 -8.05
N VAL A 162 -4.31 3.97 -6.97
CA VAL A 162 -5.26 2.85 -7.01
C VAL A 162 -6.68 3.39 -7.13
N ASP A 163 -7.41 2.97 -8.16
CA ASP A 163 -8.87 3.08 -8.19
C ASP A 163 -9.43 1.98 -7.28
N VAL A 164 -9.81 2.36 -6.07
CA VAL A 164 -10.26 1.43 -5.02
C VAL A 164 -11.50 0.67 -5.46
N THR A 165 -12.40 1.31 -6.22
CA THR A 165 -13.63 0.69 -6.69
C THR A 165 -13.40 -0.38 -7.73
N LYS A 166 -12.32 -0.25 -8.52
CA LYS A 166 -11.93 -1.22 -9.56
C LYS A 166 -10.81 -2.17 -9.12
N GLN A 167 -10.13 -1.87 -8.00
CA GLN A 167 -8.89 -2.52 -7.58
C GLN A 167 -7.81 -2.51 -8.69
N THR A 168 -7.79 -1.46 -9.50
CA THR A 168 -6.82 -1.26 -10.60
C THR A 168 -5.84 -0.15 -10.27
N GLN A 169 -4.67 -0.20 -10.90
CA GLN A 169 -3.59 0.75 -10.71
C GLN A 169 -3.41 1.58 -11.98
N SER A 170 -3.16 2.88 -11.81
CA SER A 170 -2.75 3.79 -12.88
C SER A 170 -1.66 4.73 -12.37
N LYS A 171 -1.09 5.53 -13.26
CA LYS A 171 -0.12 6.58 -12.89
C LYS A 171 -0.70 7.94 -13.25
N MET A 172 -0.44 8.93 -12.42
CA MET A 172 -0.74 10.34 -12.70
C MET A 172 0.27 11.25 -12.02
N LYS A 173 0.28 12.53 -12.36
CA LYS A 173 1.14 13.49 -11.66
C LYS A 173 0.64 13.71 -10.23
N LEU A 174 1.56 13.94 -9.30
CA LEU A 174 1.21 14.23 -7.91
C LEU A 174 0.28 15.44 -7.81
N LYS A 175 0.50 16.47 -8.64
CA LYS A 175 -0.39 17.63 -8.75
C LYS A 175 -1.82 17.26 -9.10
N GLU A 176 -2.01 16.39 -10.10
CA GLU A 176 -3.35 15.96 -10.53
C GLU A 176 -4.06 15.20 -9.41
N PHE A 177 -3.33 14.37 -8.67
CA PHE A 177 -3.87 13.68 -7.50
C PHE A 177 -4.21 14.65 -6.36
N VAL A 178 -3.39 15.68 -6.10
CA VAL A 178 -3.65 16.70 -5.08
C VAL A 178 -4.88 17.55 -5.44
N ASP A 179 -5.02 17.93 -6.72
CA ASP A 179 -6.21 18.62 -7.23
C ASP A 179 -7.46 17.74 -7.08
N PHE A 180 -7.37 16.45 -7.39
CA PHE A 180 -8.44 15.47 -7.11
C PHE A 180 -8.76 15.39 -5.61
N TYR A 181 -7.73 15.34 -4.76
CA TYR A 181 -7.91 15.26 -3.32
C TYR A 181 -8.66 16.48 -2.80
N TYR A 182 -8.33 17.71 -3.22
CA TYR A 182 -9.05 18.89 -2.73
C TYR A 182 -10.36 19.21 -3.48
N SER A 183 -10.72 18.43 -4.51
CA SER A 183 -11.98 18.59 -5.22
C SER A 183 -13.19 18.40 -4.28
N THR A 184 -14.18 19.29 -4.42
CA THR A 184 -15.45 19.23 -3.68
C THR A 184 -16.37 18.10 -4.16
N ASN A 185 -16.07 17.47 -5.30
CA ASN A 185 -16.89 16.41 -5.87
C ASN A 185 -16.01 15.28 -6.44
N ARG A 186 -15.60 14.35 -5.57
CA ARG A 186 -14.85 13.15 -5.97
C ARG A 186 -15.80 12.09 -6.50
N LYS A 187 -15.75 11.82 -7.81
CA LYS A 187 -16.56 10.76 -8.47
C LYS A 187 -15.95 9.36 -8.36
N LYS A 188 -14.64 9.28 -8.12
CA LYS A 188 -13.85 8.05 -7.94
C LYS A 188 -13.27 8.03 -6.52
N VAL A 189 -12.93 6.84 -6.03
CA VAL A 189 -12.18 6.67 -4.77
C VAL A 189 -10.75 6.30 -5.16
N LEU A 190 -9.86 7.28 -5.12
CA LEU A 190 -8.45 7.12 -5.49
C LEU A 190 -7.55 7.25 -4.26
N ASN A 191 -6.54 6.40 -4.15
CA ASN A 191 -5.54 6.52 -3.10
C ASN A 191 -4.11 6.43 -3.66
N VAL A 192 -3.17 6.98 -2.89
CA VAL A 192 -1.73 6.80 -3.07
C VAL A 192 -1.21 6.15 -1.79
N THR A 193 -0.62 4.96 -1.90
CA THR A 193 -0.16 4.18 -0.73
C THR A 193 1.33 3.85 -0.74
N ASN A 194 2.02 4.10 -1.86
CA ASN A 194 3.42 3.70 -2.07
C ASN A 194 4.32 4.88 -2.49
N LEU A 195 3.96 6.13 -2.15
CA LEU A 195 4.81 7.29 -2.43
C LEU A 195 6.06 7.24 -1.56
N GLU A 196 7.10 6.60 -2.05
CA GLU A 196 8.44 6.59 -1.47
C GLU A 196 9.08 7.96 -1.67
N PHE A 197 9.60 8.55 -0.60
CA PHE A 197 10.05 9.94 -0.64
C PHE A 197 11.47 10.16 -0.09
N SER A 198 12.27 9.11 0.07
CA SER A 198 13.59 9.19 0.71
C SER A 198 14.56 10.12 -0.01
N ASP A 199 14.46 10.27 -1.34
CA ASP A 199 15.32 11.18 -2.11
C ASP A 199 14.74 12.58 -2.32
N THR A 200 13.62 12.91 -1.67
CA THR A 200 12.94 14.20 -1.83
C THR A 200 13.28 15.14 -0.67
N ARG A 201 12.95 16.43 -0.82
CA ARG A 201 13.08 17.40 0.29
C ARG A 201 12.18 17.05 1.48
N MET A 202 11.13 16.26 1.27
CA MET A 202 10.21 15.82 2.32
C MET A 202 10.89 14.89 3.33
N ALA A 203 11.95 14.18 2.91
CA ALA A 203 12.68 13.23 3.77
C ALA A 203 13.25 13.87 5.05
N ASN A 204 13.48 15.19 5.04
CA ASN A 204 14.01 15.96 6.17
C ASN A 204 13.00 16.17 7.31
N PHE A 205 11.71 15.96 7.05
CA PHE A 205 10.65 16.14 8.06
C PHE A 205 10.25 14.83 8.75
N VAL A 206 10.68 13.69 8.20
CA VAL A 206 10.26 12.36 8.66
C VAL A 206 11.47 11.52 8.97
N GLU A 207 11.51 11.05 10.22
CA GLU A 207 12.47 10.07 10.70
C GLU A 207 11.69 8.90 11.29
N SER A 208 11.98 7.69 10.82
CA SER A 208 11.32 6.47 11.29
C SER A 208 11.61 6.23 12.78
N PRO A 209 10.75 5.49 13.49
CA PRO A 209 10.98 5.15 14.90
C PRO A 209 12.37 4.57 15.13
N GLN A 210 13.01 4.96 16.24
CA GLN A 210 14.37 4.54 16.57
C GLN A 210 14.51 3.02 16.53
N ILE A 211 13.55 2.29 17.09
CA ILE A 211 13.55 0.82 17.09
C ILE A 211 13.56 0.21 15.68
N VAL A 212 12.92 0.86 14.71
CA VAL A 212 12.91 0.42 13.30
C VAL A 212 14.30 0.57 12.71
N ARG A 213 14.95 1.71 12.95
CA ARG A 213 16.31 1.98 12.49
C ARG A 213 17.32 1.04 13.13
N THR A 214 17.16 0.73 14.41
CA THR A 214 17.98 -0.24 15.14
C THR A 214 17.85 -1.66 14.59
N LEU A 215 16.64 -2.08 14.21
CA LEU A 215 16.39 -3.46 13.77
C LEU A 215 16.59 -3.70 12.26
N SER A 216 16.48 -2.65 11.43
CA SER A 216 16.45 -2.79 9.98
C SER A 216 17.76 -3.34 9.41
N TRP A 217 17.67 -4.46 8.67
CA TRP A 217 18.83 -5.00 7.97
C TRP A 217 19.40 -4.04 6.93
N VAL A 218 18.52 -3.33 6.23
CA VAL A 218 18.93 -2.40 5.16
C VAL A 218 19.67 -1.20 5.74
N GLU A 219 19.29 -0.74 6.93
CA GLU A 219 20.00 0.39 7.57
C GLU A 219 21.33 -0.02 8.20
N ASN A 220 21.44 -1.25 8.71
CA ASN A 220 22.60 -1.66 9.50
C ASN A 220 23.63 -2.50 8.74
N TYR A 221 23.22 -3.19 7.67
CA TYR A 221 24.06 -4.20 7.01
C TYR A 221 24.21 -3.99 5.51
N TRP A 222 23.47 -3.06 4.90
CA TRP A 222 23.65 -2.75 3.47
C TRP A 222 24.90 -1.90 3.26
N PRO A 223 25.92 -2.38 2.54
CA PRO A 223 27.16 -1.62 2.34
C PRO A 223 26.98 -0.39 1.43
N ASP A 224 27.69 0.69 1.72
CA ASP A 224 27.68 1.90 0.89
C ASP A 224 28.30 1.68 -0.50
N ASP A 225 29.21 0.71 -0.63
CA ASP A 225 29.89 0.32 -1.87
C ASP A 225 29.17 -0.81 -2.63
N ALA A 226 27.95 -1.16 -2.23
CA ALA A 226 27.16 -2.19 -2.90
C ALA A 226 26.88 -1.81 -4.37
N LEU A 227 27.10 -2.77 -5.27
CA LEU A 227 26.80 -2.60 -6.71
C LEU A 227 25.29 -2.47 -6.99
N LEU A 228 24.47 -3.06 -6.13
CA LEU A 228 23.01 -2.96 -6.21
C LEU A 228 22.52 -1.78 -5.39
N GLY A 229 21.49 -1.09 -5.89
CA GLY A 229 20.88 0.03 -5.18
C GLY A 229 20.29 -0.40 -3.83
N LYS A 230 20.55 0.42 -2.80
CA LYS A 230 19.97 0.25 -1.46
C LYS A 230 18.43 0.21 -1.56
N PRO A 231 17.75 -0.79 -0.96
CA PRO A 231 16.30 -0.86 -0.95
C PRO A 231 15.65 0.38 -0.33
N LYS A 232 14.76 1.03 -1.08
CA LYS A 232 14.01 2.20 -0.65
C LYS A 232 12.61 1.80 -0.22
N VAL A 233 12.50 1.41 1.05
CA VAL A 233 11.26 0.88 1.63
C VAL A 233 10.95 1.49 3.00
N SER A 234 11.75 2.42 3.50
CA SER A 234 11.68 2.89 4.89
C SER A 234 10.83 4.15 5.09
N LYS A 235 10.49 4.88 4.02
CA LYS A 235 9.73 6.14 4.09
C LYS A 235 8.68 6.23 2.98
N TYR A 236 7.44 5.88 3.33
CA TYR A 236 6.26 6.02 2.48
C TYR A 236 5.29 7.07 3.01
N CYS A 237 4.75 7.88 2.12
CA CYS A 237 3.65 8.80 2.37
C CYS A 237 2.36 8.18 1.81
N LEU A 238 1.32 8.11 2.64
CA LEU A 238 0.04 7.54 2.27
C LEU A 238 -1.02 8.64 2.27
N ILE A 239 -1.60 8.88 1.10
CA ILE A 239 -2.64 9.88 0.90
C ILE A 239 -3.89 9.16 0.44
N CYS A 240 -4.83 8.99 1.36
CA CYS A 240 -5.99 8.13 1.15
C CYS A 240 -7.26 8.92 1.41
N VAL A 241 -8.17 8.96 0.43
CA VAL A 241 -9.49 9.54 0.63
C VAL A 241 -10.40 8.60 1.45
N LYS A 242 -11.45 9.15 2.04
CA LYS A 242 -12.52 8.40 2.68
C LYS A 242 -13.01 7.24 1.79
N ASP A 243 -13.33 6.13 2.43
CA ASP A 243 -13.79 4.87 1.83
C ASP A 243 -12.72 4.12 1.01
N SER A 244 -11.46 4.61 1.00
CA SER A 244 -10.34 3.85 0.42
C SER A 244 -10.13 2.52 1.14
N TYR A 245 -9.90 1.45 0.37
CA TYR A 245 -9.69 0.09 0.86
C TYR A 245 -8.52 -0.58 0.14
N THR A 246 -7.65 -1.21 0.92
CA THR A 246 -6.58 -2.10 0.47
C THR A 246 -6.91 -3.50 0.98
N ASP A 247 -6.99 -4.47 0.07
CA ASP A 247 -7.40 -5.84 0.40
C ASP A 247 -6.31 -6.61 1.17
N PHE A 248 -6.66 -7.80 1.65
CA PHE A 248 -5.77 -8.62 2.47
C PHE A 248 -4.45 -8.96 1.76
N HIS A 249 -3.35 -8.67 2.43
CA HIS A 249 -2.00 -8.94 1.95
C HIS A 249 -1.04 -9.24 3.10
N ILE A 250 0.12 -9.77 2.73
CA ILE A 250 1.32 -9.84 3.57
C ILE A 250 2.34 -8.91 2.95
N GLU A 251 3.05 -8.13 3.76
CA GLU A 251 4.11 -7.26 3.26
C GLU A 251 5.19 -8.03 2.51
N CYS A 252 5.66 -7.47 1.39
CA CYS A 252 6.69 -8.09 0.56
C CYS A 252 7.97 -8.39 1.34
N GLY A 253 8.63 -9.51 1.04
CA GLY A 253 9.76 -10.04 1.80
C GLY A 253 9.43 -10.45 3.24
N GLY A 254 8.14 -10.49 3.59
CA GLY A 254 7.69 -10.70 4.97
C GLY A 254 8.11 -9.57 5.92
N ALA A 255 8.34 -8.36 5.39
CA ALA A 255 8.78 -7.25 6.20
C ALA A 255 7.80 -6.93 7.34
N SER A 256 8.34 -6.45 8.46
CA SER A 256 7.53 -5.74 9.46
C SER A 256 7.27 -4.31 8.97
N VAL A 257 6.18 -3.71 9.42
CA VAL A 257 5.79 -2.35 9.03
C VAL A 257 5.43 -1.50 10.24
N TRP A 258 5.79 -0.22 10.19
CA TRP A 258 5.27 0.79 11.11
C TRP A 258 4.36 1.75 10.35
N TYR A 259 3.26 2.17 10.98
CA TYR A 259 2.31 3.18 10.46
C TYR A 259 2.11 4.28 11.49
N HIS A 260 2.13 5.53 11.06
CA HIS A 260 1.80 6.69 11.87
C HIS A 260 0.75 7.56 11.16
N VAL A 261 -0.39 7.80 11.80
CA VAL A 261 -1.46 8.63 11.22
C VAL A 261 -1.23 10.08 11.62
N LEU A 262 -0.82 10.93 10.66
CA LEU A 262 -0.67 12.36 10.91
C LEU A 262 -2.04 13.06 10.96
N LYS A 263 -2.96 12.69 10.06
CA LYS A 263 -4.33 13.22 9.98
C LYS A 263 -5.30 12.11 9.59
N GLY A 264 -6.50 12.16 10.16
CA GLY A 264 -7.57 11.21 9.85
C GLY A 264 -7.53 9.95 10.70
N GLU A 265 -7.93 8.83 10.12
CA GLU A 265 -8.04 7.54 10.79
C GLU A 265 -7.86 6.40 9.78
N LYS A 266 -7.33 5.26 10.25
CA LYS A 266 -7.23 3.99 9.53
C LYS A 266 -7.84 2.87 10.38
N ILE A 267 -8.42 1.88 9.73
CA ILE A 267 -8.90 0.65 10.36
C ILE A 267 -8.17 -0.51 9.71
N PHE A 268 -7.44 -1.27 10.51
CA PHE A 268 -6.74 -2.48 10.11
C PHE A 268 -7.58 -3.71 10.48
N PHE A 269 -7.65 -4.67 9.57
CA PHE A 269 -8.22 -5.99 9.77
C PHE A 269 -7.08 -6.99 9.82
N LEU A 270 -6.75 -7.47 11.02
CA LEU A 270 -5.51 -8.19 11.32
C LEU A 270 -5.78 -9.68 11.50
N ILE A 271 -5.00 -10.52 10.84
CA ILE A 271 -5.09 -11.98 10.91
C ILE A 271 -3.71 -12.54 11.25
N LYS A 272 -3.64 -13.33 12.32
CA LYS A 272 -2.39 -13.93 12.82
C LYS A 272 -1.79 -14.89 11.77
N PRO A 273 -0.46 -14.89 11.56
CA PRO A 273 0.19 -15.73 10.55
C PRO A 273 0.41 -17.17 11.04
N THR A 274 -0.67 -17.85 11.44
CA THR A 274 -0.60 -19.28 11.74
C THR A 274 -0.36 -20.06 10.45
N SER A 275 0.19 -21.28 10.56
CA SER A 275 0.37 -22.13 9.39
C SER A 275 -0.93 -22.38 8.63
N ALA A 276 -2.06 -22.52 9.33
CA ALA A 276 -3.37 -22.67 8.72
C ALA A 276 -3.79 -21.41 7.95
N ASN A 277 -3.66 -20.23 8.54
CA ASN A 277 -4.04 -18.96 7.92
C ASN A 277 -3.17 -18.64 6.71
N LEU A 278 -1.86 -18.93 6.76
CA LEU A 278 -0.96 -18.74 5.62
C LEU A 278 -1.33 -19.67 4.45
N SER A 279 -1.67 -20.93 4.72
CA SER A 279 -2.15 -21.84 3.67
C SER A 279 -3.50 -21.42 3.09
N LEU A 280 -4.41 -20.87 3.91
CA LEU A 280 -5.67 -20.31 3.45
C LEU A 280 -5.44 -19.07 2.59
N TYR A 281 -4.53 -18.19 3.00
CA TYR A 281 -4.16 -16.98 2.25
C TYR A 281 -3.58 -17.33 0.89
N GLU A 282 -2.67 -18.30 0.81
CA GLU A 282 -2.12 -18.78 -0.47
C GLU A 282 -3.22 -19.29 -1.41
N ARG A 283 -4.16 -20.09 -0.88
CA ARG A 283 -5.28 -20.62 -1.66
C ARG A 283 -6.23 -19.52 -2.11
N TRP A 284 -6.57 -18.59 -1.21
CA TRP A 284 -7.44 -17.46 -1.54
C TRP A 284 -6.78 -16.59 -2.61
N ARG A 285 -5.53 -16.18 -2.41
CA ARG A 285 -4.84 -15.25 -3.32
C ARG A 285 -4.60 -15.82 -4.71
N SER A 286 -4.41 -17.13 -4.82
CA SER A 286 -4.27 -17.83 -6.11
C SER A 286 -5.60 -18.10 -6.81
N SER A 287 -6.75 -17.86 -6.15
CA SER A 287 -8.06 -18.05 -6.76
C SER A 287 -8.37 -16.98 -7.81
N SER A 288 -8.99 -17.39 -8.90
CA SER A 288 -9.42 -16.49 -9.99
C SER A 288 -10.50 -15.50 -9.55
N ASN A 289 -11.27 -15.83 -8.51
CA ASN A 289 -12.35 -15.01 -7.96
C ASN A 289 -12.02 -14.44 -6.57
N HIS A 290 -10.74 -14.30 -6.21
CA HIS A 290 -10.36 -13.78 -4.89
C HIS A 290 -10.92 -12.37 -4.60
N SER A 291 -11.09 -11.54 -5.63
CA SER A 291 -11.70 -10.20 -5.52
C SER A 291 -13.18 -10.21 -5.15
N GLU A 292 -13.83 -11.37 -5.23
CA GLU A 292 -15.24 -11.60 -4.88
C GLU A 292 -15.40 -12.23 -3.49
N MET A 293 -14.28 -12.57 -2.85
CA MET A 293 -14.23 -13.26 -1.57
C MET A 293 -13.58 -12.37 -0.52
N PHE A 294 -14.29 -12.11 0.57
CA PHE A 294 -13.71 -11.43 1.71
C PHE A 294 -12.91 -12.43 2.56
N PHE A 295 -11.57 -12.35 2.52
CA PHE A 295 -10.68 -13.36 3.11
C PHE A 295 -10.90 -13.60 4.60
N ALA A 296 -11.33 -12.58 5.35
CA ALA A 296 -11.64 -12.73 6.78
C ALA A 296 -12.74 -13.76 7.06
N ASP A 297 -13.60 -14.08 6.09
CA ASP A 297 -14.64 -15.11 6.23
C ASP A 297 -14.08 -16.54 6.15
N GLN A 298 -12.81 -16.70 5.75
CA GLN A 298 -12.15 -18.01 5.62
C GLN A 298 -11.32 -18.39 6.84
N VAL A 299 -11.09 -17.46 7.77
CA VAL A 299 -10.24 -17.66 8.94
C VAL A 299 -11.06 -17.66 10.22
N ASP A 300 -10.52 -18.25 11.28
CA ASP A 300 -11.20 -18.31 12.59
C ASP A 300 -11.42 -16.92 13.21
N LYS A 301 -10.39 -16.07 13.16
CA LYS A 301 -10.43 -14.72 13.75
C LYS A 301 -9.75 -13.69 12.86
N CYS A 302 -10.46 -12.59 12.64
CA CYS A 302 -9.95 -11.39 12.02
C CYS A 302 -10.23 -10.19 12.94
N TYR A 303 -9.18 -9.58 13.48
CA TYR A 303 -9.29 -8.55 14.52
C TYR A 303 -9.37 -7.17 13.90
N LYS A 304 -10.29 -6.34 14.39
CA LYS A 304 -10.42 -4.95 13.94
C LYS A 304 -9.65 -4.00 14.86
N CYS A 305 -8.60 -3.37 14.32
CA CYS A 305 -7.76 -2.39 15.02
C CYS A 305 -7.95 -1.00 14.41
N THR A 306 -8.46 -0.04 15.19
CA THR A 306 -8.58 1.35 14.75
C THR A 306 -7.33 2.14 15.14
N LEU A 307 -6.66 2.73 14.14
CA LEU A 307 -5.52 3.61 14.29
C LEU A 307 -5.92 5.07 14.04
N LYS A 308 -5.97 5.86 15.10
CA LYS A 308 -6.38 7.26 15.09
C LYS A 308 -5.20 8.20 14.87
N GLN A 309 -5.51 9.44 14.54
CA GLN A 309 -4.54 10.52 14.46
C GLN A 309 -3.60 10.59 15.68
N GLY A 310 -2.29 10.69 15.41
CA GLY A 310 -1.22 10.78 16.40
C GLY A 310 -0.73 9.43 16.94
N GLN A 311 -1.43 8.34 16.65
CA GLN A 311 -1.03 6.99 17.07
C GLN A 311 -0.08 6.33 16.07
N THR A 312 0.71 5.38 16.57
CA THR A 312 1.63 4.57 15.76
C THR A 312 1.31 3.09 15.95
N LEU A 313 1.17 2.33 14.87
CA LEU A 313 1.01 0.87 14.87
C LEU A 313 2.25 0.21 14.29
N PHE A 314 2.73 -0.84 14.93
CA PHE A 314 3.74 -1.75 14.41
C PHE A 314 3.08 -3.09 14.12
N ILE A 315 3.23 -3.59 12.90
CA ILE A 315 2.74 -4.90 12.48
C ILE A 315 3.96 -5.79 12.21
N PRO A 316 4.11 -6.91 12.94
CA PRO A 316 5.26 -7.78 12.76
C PRO A 316 5.15 -8.66 11.51
N SER A 317 6.28 -9.26 11.17
CA SER A 317 6.46 -10.14 10.01
C SER A 317 5.33 -11.17 9.85
N GLY A 318 4.85 -11.29 8.61
CA GLY A 318 3.92 -12.34 8.18
C GLY A 318 2.44 -12.06 8.44
N TRP A 319 2.09 -11.10 9.31
CA TRP A 319 0.69 -10.78 9.60
C TRP A 319 -0.09 -10.42 8.34
N ILE A 320 -1.21 -11.10 8.14
CA ILE A 320 -2.09 -10.84 7.00
C ILE A 320 -3.01 -9.68 7.40
N ASN A 321 -3.05 -8.63 6.60
CA ASN A 321 -3.82 -7.44 6.94
C ASN A 321 -4.54 -6.81 5.74
N ALA A 322 -5.72 -6.25 6.00
CA ALA A 322 -6.43 -5.35 5.08
C ALA A 322 -6.65 -4.00 5.77
N VAL A 323 -6.83 -2.93 4.99
CA VAL A 323 -6.89 -1.56 5.52
C VAL A 323 -8.08 -0.80 4.93
N LEU A 324 -8.93 -0.26 5.79
CA LEU A 324 -9.99 0.68 5.44
C LEU A 324 -9.64 2.08 5.93
N THR A 325 -9.94 3.09 5.11
CA THR A 325 -9.75 4.51 5.41
C THR A 325 -11.13 5.15 5.65
N PRO A 326 -11.60 5.27 6.92
CA PRO A 326 -12.95 5.75 7.21
C PRO A 326 -13.20 7.23 6.93
N VAL A 327 -12.13 8.03 6.92
CA VAL A 327 -12.11 9.46 6.64
C VAL A 327 -10.83 9.78 5.87
N ASP A 328 -10.79 10.91 5.17
CA ASP A 328 -9.56 11.36 4.51
C ASP A 328 -8.36 11.32 5.46
N CYS A 329 -7.28 10.71 5.00
CA CYS A 329 -6.15 10.33 5.83
C CYS A 329 -4.83 10.66 5.15
N LEU A 330 -3.95 11.30 5.91
CA LEU A 330 -2.54 11.47 5.60
C LEU A 330 -1.73 10.72 6.67
N ALA A 331 -0.96 9.72 6.23
CA ALA A 331 -0.18 8.87 7.11
C ALA A 331 1.22 8.64 6.55
N PHE A 332 2.13 8.19 7.41
CA PHE A 332 3.48 7.80 7.05
C PHE A 332 3.71 6.35 7.47
N SER A 333 4.45 5.61 6.66
CA SER A 333 4.85 4.25 7.00
C SER A 333 6.27 3.94 6.52
N GLY A 334 6.74 2.76 6.90
CA GLY A 334 7.97 2.19 6.37
C GLY A 334 8.08 0.72 6.71
N HIS A 335 8.72 -0.03 5.83
CA HIS A 335 8.92 -1.46 5.93
C HIS A 335 10.36 -1.73 6.36
N PHE A 336 10.56 -2.78 7.13
CA PHE A 336 11.87 -3.19 7.60
C PHE A 336 11.89 -4.70 7.86
N VAL A 337 12.98 -5.32 7.44
CA VAL A 337 13.29 -6.71 7.75
C VAL A 337 14.34 -6.73 8.88
N HIS A 338 14.25 -7.71 9.78
CA HIS A 338 15.02 -7.75 11.01
C HIS A 338 15.26 -9.19 11.49
N SER A 339 16.17 -9.34 12.45
CA SER A 339 16.64 -10.66 12.87
C SER A 339 15.73 -11.39 13.86
N LEU A 340 14.78 -10.68 14.50
CA LEU A 340 13.83 -11.30 15.46
C LEU A 340 12.83 -12.27 14.81
N SER A 341 12.65 -12.24 13.48
CA SER A 341 11.63 -13.04 12.78
C SER A 341 12.13 -13.62 11.45
N VAL A 342 13.41 -14.00 11.39
CA VAL A 342 14.04 -14.51 10.14
C VAL A 342 13.22 -15.63 9.50
N GLU A 343 12.79 -16.63 10.28
CA GLU A 343 12.01 -17.76 9.76
C GLU A 343 10.72 -17.32 9.07
N MET A 344 9.96 -16.40 9.70
CA MET A 344 8.71 -15.90 9.14
C MET A 344 8.96 -15.07 7.88
N GLN A 345 10.00 -14.25 7.85
CA GLN A 345 10.40 -13.48 6.65
C GLN A 345 10.71 -14.42 5.47
N MET A 346 11.50 -15.47 5.70
CA MET A 346 11.80 -16.45 4.65
C MET A 346 10.54 -17.17 4.17
N ARG A 347 9.65 -17.55 5.10
CA ARG A 347 8.39 -18.19 4.76
C ARG A 347 7.49 -17.30 3.90
N ALA A 348 7.32 -16.03 4.30
CA ALA A 348 6.51 -15.07 3.55
C ALA A 348 7.11 -14.75 2.17
N TYR A 349 8.44 -14.65 2.07
CA TYR A 349 9.13 -14.47 0.78
C TYR A 349 8.89 -15.66 -0.17
N GLU A 350 8.94 -16.89 0.34
CA GLU A 350 8.63 -18.09 -0.46
C GLU A 350 7.16 -18.13 -0.91
N VAL A 351 6.22 -17.67 -0.07
CA VAL A 351 4.81 -17.49 -0.43
C VAL A 351 4.66 -16.48 -1.57
N GLU A 352 5.29 -15.32 -1.44
CA GLU A 352 5.28 -14.25 -2.44
C GLU A 352 5.78 -14.75 -3.80
N LYS A 353 6.91 -15.47 -3.82
CA LYS A 353 7.49 -16.06 -5.03
C LYS A 353 6.54 -17.03 -5.72
N ARG A 354 5.88 -17.92 -4.97
CA ARG A 354 4.91 -18.89 -5.53
C ARG A 354 3.70 -18.18 -6.14
N LEU A 355 3.18 -17.16 -5.46
CA LEU A 355 1.99 -16.42 -5.87
C LEU A 355 2.26 -15.41 -6.99
N LYS A 356 3.53 -15.04 -7.24
CA LYS A 356 3.92 -14.02 -8.22
C LYS A 356 3.13 -12.72 -8.05
N VAL A 357 3.00 -12.28 -6.79
CA VAL A 357 2.18 -11.12 -6.42
C VAL A 357 2.77 -9.85 -7.04
N ALA A 358 1.98 -9.15 -7.86
CA ALA A 358 2.28 -7.78 -8.22
C ALA A 358 1.99 -6.87 -7.02
N SER A 359 3.00 -6.17 -6.52
CA SER A 359 2.92 -5.28 -5.36
C SER A 359 3.39 -3.88 -5.70
N LEU A 360 2.72 -2.87 -5.13
CA LEU A 360 3.13 -1.47 -5.22
C LEU A 360 4.31 -1.13 -4.30
N THR A 361 4.56 -1.97 -3.30
CA THR A 361 5.64 -1.83 -2.32
C THR A 361 6.47 -3.11 -2.27
N PRO A 362 7.11 -3.52 -3.40
CA PRO A 362 7.97 -4.69 -3.39
C PRO A 362 9.17 -4.46 -2.46
N PHE A 363 9.78 -5.54 -1.97
CA PHE A 363 11.07 -5.46 -1.29
C PHE A 363 12.19 -5.75 -2.30
N PRO A 364 12.84 -4.73 -2.89
CA PRO A 364 13.88 -4.97 -3.89
C PRO A 364 15.11 -5.62 -3.24
N ASN A 365 15.77 -6.51 -3.97
CA ASN A 365 17.03 -7.13 -3.56
C ASN A 365 16.98 -7.86 -2.20
N PHE A 366 15.84 -8.48 -1.87
CA PHE A 366 15.65 -9.22 -0.61
C PHE A 366 16.75 -10.27 -0.38
N GLU A 367 17.03 -11.13 -1.36
CA GLU A 367 18.08 -12.15 -1.25
C GLU A 367 19.47 -11.55 -1.01
N THR A 368 19.77 -10.40 -1.62
CA THR A 368 21.02 -9.67 -1.37
C THR A 368 21.09 -9.17 0.07
N ALA A 369 20.01 -8.62 0.62
CA ALA A 369 19.95 -8.23 2.03
C ALA A 369 20.20 -9.44 2.95
N CYS A 370 19.63 -10.61 2.62
CA CYS A 370 19.90 -11.85 3.35
C CYS A 370 21.38 -12.25 3.33
N TRP A 371 22.07 -12.10 2.20
CA TRP A 371 23.51 -12.37 2.11
C TRP A 371 24.34 -11.46 3.02
N TYR A 372 24.05 -10.16 3.03
CA TYR A 372 24.78 -9.22 3.89
C TYR A 372 24.56 -9.51 5.38
N VAL A 373 23.32 -9.83 5.76
CA VAL A 373 22.98 -10.23 7.13
C VAL A 373 23.67 -11.54 7.51
N GLY A 374 23.67 -12.53 6.62
CA GLY A 374 24.36 -13.80 6.83
C GLY A 374 25.86 -13.62 7.03
N LYS A 375 26.51 -12.76 6.24
CA LYS A 375 27.91 -12.38 6.40
C LYS A 375 28.16 -11.74 7.78
N TYR A 376 27.34 -10.77 8.17
CA TYR A 376 27.47 -10.10 9.47
C TYR A 376 27.38 -11.09 10.63
N TYR A 377 26.38 -11.98 10.63
CA TYR A 377 26.24 -12.97 11.71
C TYR A 377 27.36 -14.01 11.71
N LEU A 378 27.89 -14.40 10.54
CA LEU A 378 29.06 -15.28 10.46
C LEU A 378 30.28 -14.65 11.15
N GLU A 379 30.53 -13.36 10.89
CA GLU A 379 31.65 -12.63 11.51
C GLU A 379 31.43 -12.46 13.02
N ARG A 380 30.22 -12.08 13.43
CA ARG A 380 29.84 -11.92 14.85
C ARG A 380 30.03 -13.23 15.62
N PHE A 381 29.48 -14.34 15.14
CA PHE A 381 29.58 -15.62 15.83
C PHE A 381 31.02 -16.16 15.89
N LYS A 382 31.87 -15.84 14.91
CA LYS A 382 33.31 -16.15 15.00
C LYS A 382 34.01 -15.32 16.08
N GLY A 383 33.72 -14.02 16.17
CA GLY A 383 34.32 -13.13 17.17
C GLY A 383 33.95 -13.52 18.61
N ASP A 384 32.71 -13.95 18.84
CA ASP A 384 32.26 -14.44 20.15
C ASP A 384 32.98 -15.75 20.55
N VAL A 385 33.29 -16.61 19.57
CA VAL A 385 34.05 -17.86 19.81
C VAL A 385 35.50 -17.57 20.20
N GLU A 386 36.14 -16.56 19.60
CA GLU A 386 37.50 -16.16 19.99
C GLU A 386 37.55 -15.57 21.41
N TYR A 387 36.54 -14.81 21.84
CA TYR A 387 36.45 -14.27 23.21
C TYR A 387 36.25 -15.34 24.28
N ILE A 388 35.46 -16.38 23.98
CA ILE A 388 35.30 -17.56 24.86
C ILE A 388 36.60 -18.37 24.93
N SER A 389 37.35 -18.47 23.82
CA SER A 389 38.64 -19.17 23.80
C SER A 389 39.73 -18.46 24.63
N CYS A 390 39.70 -17.13 24.70
CA CYS A 390 40.67 -16.34 25.48
C CYS A 390 40.37 -16.29 26.99
N SER A 391 39.13 -16.51 27.42
CA SER A 391 38.74 -16.45 28.84
C SER A 391 38.94 -17.77 29.60
N GLY A 392 39.33 -18.85 28.91
CA GLY A 392 39.71 -20.14 29.50
C GLY A 392 41.19 -20.29 29.89
N CYS A 393 42.03 -19.29 29.63
CA CYS A 393 43.48 -19.34 29.88
C CYS A 393 43.91 -18.32 30.94
N VAL A 394 43.44 -18.49 32.19
CA VAL A 394 44.12 -17.90 33.36
C VAL A 394 44.56 -19.05 34.26
N SER A 395 45.66 -19.71 33.86
CA SER A 395 46.43 -20.54 34.78
C SER A 395 47.10 -19.63 35.80
N SER A 396 46.74 -19.81 37.07
CA SER A 396 47.36 -19.16 38.23
C SER A 396 48.89 -19.35 38.22
N PRO A 397 49.68 -18.33 38.58
CA PRO A 397 51.11 -18.49 38.78
C PRO A 397 51.38 -19.16 40.14
N MET A 398 52.25 -20.18 40.09
CA MET A 398 53.02 -20.89 41.14
C MET A 398 52.49 -20.95 42.58
#